data_AF-A0A820X9U2-F1
#
_entry.id   AF-A0A820X9U2-F1
#
_cell.length_a   1.000
_cell.length_b   1.000
_cell.length_c   1.000
_cell.angle_alpha   90.00
_cell.angle_beta   90.00
_cell.angle_gamma   90.00
#
_symmetry.space_group_name_H-M   'P 1'
#
loop_
_entity.id
_entity.type
_entity.pdbx_description
1 polymer ?
#
loop_
_entity_poly.entity_id
_entity_poly.type
_entity_poly.pdbx_seq_one_letter_code
_entity_poly.pdbx_strand_id
1 'polypeptide(L)'
;MLEYGAGSSTFVYSHYVHRYVSIEHNMDYCRILERMAASQPKRSIIISYMTSGSSGFIETIRFKQNVLVSSGNPSIQIYCIIPTNAMLFRRFWHMDGRSTYSMYQNYVDFVSTYLHDQLFDFVLVDGRARPQVAYVALKHLNGLHAKVFVHDWNERKGYHVIVDEFYNIVSQQIESTQVGGGGLVVLERKSDVIGTAKIAEIQWKKSKEPSWWL
;
A
#
# COMPACT_ATOMS: atom_id res chain seq x y z
N MET A 1 -7.71 -6.59 -6.07
CA MET A 1 -6.50 -5.74 -6.05
C MET A 1 -6.37 -5.07 -4.70
N LEU A 2 -5.14 -4.99 -4.20
CA LEU A 2 -4.75 -4.20 -3.03
C LEU A 2 -3.93 -3.00 -3.49
N GLU A 3 -4.10 -1.86 -2.85
CA GLU A 3 -3.33 -0.66 -3.09
C GLU A 3 -2.88 -0.06 -1.75
N TYR A 4 -1.65 0.44 -1.73
CA TYR A 4 -1.08 1.23 -0.66
C TYR A 4 -0.80 2.63 -1.21
N GLY A 5 -1.57 3.63 -0.77
CA GLY A 5 -1.63 4.98 -1.32
C GLY A 5 -2.91 5.16 -2.14
N ALA A 6 -4.02 5.54 -1.51
CA ALA A 6 -5.28 5.69 -2.23
C ALA A 6 -5.30 7.00 -3.02
N GLY A 7 -5.96 7.02 -4.17
CA GLY A 7 -6.01 8.20 -5.03
C GLY A 7 -6.79 7.98 -6.31
N SER A 8 -6.42 8.70 -7.38
CA SER A 8 -7.04 8.55 -8.70
C SER A 8 -6.92 7.12 -9.24
N SER A 9 -5.78 6.47 -9.01
CA SER A 9 -5.52 5.05 -9.31
C SER A 9 -6.60 4.13 -8.73
N THR A 10 -7.01 4.35 -7.47
CA THR A 10 -8.08 3.59 -6.82
C THR A 10 -9.37 3.59 -7.62
N PHE A 11 -9.80 4.77 -8.09
CA PHE A 11 -11.05 4.91 -8.85
C PHE A 11 -10.91 4.42 -10.29
N VAL A 12 -9.74 4.61 -10.92
CA VAL A 12 -9.48 4.13 -12.28
C VAL A 12 -9.37 2.60 -12.32
N TYR A 13 -8.45 2.02 -11.55
CA TYR A 13 -8.12 0.60 -11.64
C TYR A 13 -9.17 -0.33 -11.05
N SER A 14 -10.02 0.18 -10.14
CA SER A 14 -11.18 -0.58 -9.68
C SER A 14 -12.15 -0.95 -10.81
N HIS A 15 -12.06 -0.35 -12.00
CA HIS A 15 -12.84 -0.76 -13.17
C HIS A 15 -12.46 -2.12 -13.75
N TYR A 16 -11.26 -2.60 -13.45
CA TYR A 16 -10.73 -3.83 -14.05
C TYR A 16 -10.73 -5.02 -13.08
N VAL A 17 -11.25 -4.86 -11.86
CA VAL A 17 -11.25 -5.90 -10.83
C VAL A 17 -12.56 -5.94 -10.06
N HIS A 18 -12.95 -7.14 -9.59
CA HIS A 18 -14.18 -7.32 -8.80
C HIS A 18 -14.13 -6.71 -7.39
N ARG A 19 -12.93 -6.66 -6.79
CA ARG A 19 -12.71 -6.15 -5.44
C ARG A 19 -11.46 -5.30 -5.39
N TYR A 20 -11.59 -4.10 -4.84
CA TYR A 20 -10.49 -3.15 -4.72
C TYR A 20 -10.37 -2.67 -3.27
N VAL A 21 -9.23 -2.93 -2.65
CA VAL A 21 -8.89 -2.46 -1.29
C VAL A 21 -7.77 -1.45 -1.41
N SER A 22 -7.90 -0.27 -0.83
CA SER A 22 -6.86 0.76 -0.81
C SER A 22 -6.59 1.27 0.59
N ILE A 23 -5.33 1.43 0.96
CA ILE A 23 -4.90 1.93 2.27
C ILE A 23 -4.35 3.34 2.10
N GLU A 24 -4.85 4.32 2.87
CA GLU A 24 -4.38 5.71 2.85
C GLU A 24 -3.95 6.17 4.24
N HIS A 25 -2.83 6.87 4.32
CA HIS A 25 -2.25 7.34 5.57
C HIS A 25 -2.60 8.80 5.91
N ASN A 26 -2.89 9.60 4.88
CA ASN A 26 -3.17 11.02 5.01
C ASN A 26 -4.65 11.25 5.24
N MET A 27 -5.00 11.58 6.49
CA MET A 27 -6.38 11.82 6.93
C MET A 27 -7.06 13.00 6.22
N ASP A 28 -6.30 14.05 5.89
CA ASP A 28 -6.83 15.20 5.16
C ASP A 28 -7.15 14.77 3.71
N TYR A 29 -6.30 13.95 3.11
CA TYR A 29 -6.54 13.38 1.79
C TYR A 29 -7.72 12.39 1.78
N CYS A 30 -7.92 11.62 2.86
CA CYS A 30 -9.10 10.79 3.00
C CYS A 30 -10.42 11.57 2.91
N ARG A 31 -10.47 12.82 3.41
CA ARG A 31 -11.64 13.69 3.23
C ARG A 31 -11.84 14.13 1.78
N ILE A 32 -10.76 14.22 1.00
CA ILE A 32 -10.84 14.43 -0.46
C ILE A 32 -11.38 13.17 -1.14
N LEU A 33 -10.95 11.98 -0.71
CA LEU A 33 -11.47 10.70 -1.22
C LEU A 33 -12.97 10.55 -0.99
N GLU A 34 -13.54 11.04 0.11
CA GLU A 34 -15.00 11.07 0.32
C GLU A 34 -15.72 11.86 -0.78
N ARG A 35 -15.16 13.01 -1.19
CA ARG A 35 -15.71 13.83 -2.29
C ARG A 35 -15.55 13.15 -3.65
N MET A 36 -14.40 12.52 -3.89
CA MET A 36 -14.17 11.73 -5.11
C MET A 36 -15.12 10.53 -5.16
N ALA A 37 -15.37 9.86 -4.03
CA ALA A 37 -16.32 8.76 -3.95
C ALA A 37 -17.74 9.23 -4.25
N ALA A 38 -18.17 10.37 -3.71
CA ALA A 38 -19.49 10.93 -3.98
C ALA A 38 -19.77 11.19 -5.47
N SER A 39 -18.73 11.44 -6.29
CA SER A 39 -18.85 11.65 -7.73
C SER A 39 -18.86 10.36 -8.57
N GLN A 40 -18.87 9.17 -7.95
CA GLN A 40 -18.86 7.87 -8.64
C GLN A 40 -20.23 7.16 -8.60
N PRO A 41 -21.20 7.50 -9.46
CA PRO A 41 -22.61 7.10 -9.30
C PRO A 41 -22.92 5.61 -9.52
N LYS A 42 -21.93 4.75 -9.79
CA LYS A 42 -22.16 3.35 -10.20
C LYS A 42 -21.41 2.32 -9.36
N ARG A 43 -20.85 2.71 -8.21
CA ARG A 43 -19.99 1.83 -7.40
C ARG A 43 -20.43 1.81 -5.95
N SER A 44 -20.14 0.69 -5.28
CA SER A 44 -20.24 0.63 -3.83
C SER A 44 -18.90 1.02 -3.25
N ILE A 45 -18.84 2.18 -2.61
CA ILE A 45 -17.62 2.72 -2.02
C ILE A 45 -17.81 2.86 -0.51
N ILE A 46 -16.91 2.24 0.24
CA ILE A 46 -16.83 2.34 1.69
C ILE A 46 -15.47 2.94 2.03
N ILE A 47 -15.48 3.98 2.86
CA ILE A 47 -14.27 4.58 3.40
C ILE A 47 -14.33 4.44 4.92
N SER A 48 -13.40 3.69 5.48
CA SER A 48 -13.32 3.34 6.90
C SER A 48 -12.12 4.02 7.54
N TYR A 49 -12.35 4.83 8.56
CA TYR A 49 -11.30 5.47 9.35
C TYR A 49 -10.92 4.59 10.52
N MET A 50 -9.66 4.17 10.56
CA MET A 50 -9.17 3.17 11.51
C MET A 50 -8.18 3.80 12.49
N THR A 51 -8.27 3.37 13.75
CA THR A 51 -7.28 3.67 14.78
C THR A 51 -6.70 2.37 15.34
N SER A 52 -5.43 2.40 15.73
CA SER A 52 -4.80 1.27 16.43
C SER A 52 -5.12 1.35 17.92
N GLY A 53 -5.60 0.25 18.49
CA GLY A 53 -5.79 0.02 19.93
C GLY A 53 -4.98 -1.18 20.41
N SER A 54 -5.12 -1.53 21.70
CA SER A 54 -4.40 -2.64 22.33
C SER A 54 -4.74 -4.02 21.75
N SER A 55 -5.92 -4.17 21.13
CA SER A 55 -6.40 -5.41 20.51
C SER A 55 -6.34 -5.41 18.98
N GLY A 56 -5.65 -4.44 18.36
CA GLY A 56 -5.56 -4.31 16.90
C GLY A 56 -6.25 -3.04 16.38
N PHE A 57 -6.79 -3.08 15.16
CA PHE A 57 -7.43 -1.92 14.53
C PHE A 57 -8.93 -1.86 14.81
N ILE A 58 -9.41 -0.66 15.12
CA ILE A 58 -10.81 -0.36 15.38
C ILE A 58 -11.29 0.67 14.34
N GLU A 59 -12.43 0.40 13.73
CA GLU A 59 -13.10 1.38 12.88
C GLU A 59 -13.80 2.42 13.76
N THR A 60 -13.51 3.70 13.50
CA THR A 60 -14.04 4.83 14.27
C THR A 60 -15.12 5.58 13.52
N ILE A 61 -14.94 5.73 12.21
CA ILE A 61 -15.89 6.44 11.33
C ILE A 61 -15.99 5.64 10.04
N ARG A 62 -17.21 5.53 9.51
CA ARG A 62 -17.48 4.91 8.21
C ARG A 62 -18.26 5.88 7.33
N PHE A 63 -17.68 6.24 6.20
CA PHE A 63 -18.40 6.84 5.09
C PHE A 63 -18.85 5.72 4.14
N LYS A 64 -20.14 5.74 3.77
CA LYS A 64 -20.70 4.84 2.77
C LYS A 64 -21.36 5.67 1.69
N GLN A 65 -20.96 5.44 0.45
CA GLN A 65 -21.65 6.03 -0.67
C GLN A 65 -23.02 5.37 -0.83
N ASN A 66 -24.09 6.15 -0.68
CA ASN A 66 -25.46 5.68 -0.83
C ASN A 66 -25.84 5.67 -2.32
N VAL A 67 -25.59 4.54 -2.98
CA VAL A 67 -26.05 4.29 -4.35
C VAL A 67 -26.84 2.99 -4.35
N LEU A 68 -27.94 2.96 -5.09
CA LEU A 68 -28.63 1.71 -5.45
C LEU A 68 -27.74 0.96 -6.44
N VAL A 69 -26.82 0.17 -5.90
CA VAL A 69 -25.91 -0.63 -6.70
C VAL A 69 -26.58 -1.99 -6.97
N SER A 70 -26.75 -2.36 -8.24
CA SER A 70 -27.13 -3.71 -8.62
C SER A 70 -26.12 -4.72 -8.08
N SER A 71 -26.59 -5.89 -7.64
CA SER A 71 -25.71 -6.99 -7.20
C SER A 71 -24.68 -7.32 -8.29
N GLY A 72 -23.40 -7.39 -7.91
CA GLY A 72 -22.29 -7.76 -8.80
C GLY A 72 -21.33 -6.63 -9.21
N ASN A 73 -21.62 -5.37 -8.87
CA ASN A 73 -20.67 -4.28 -9.15
C ASN A 73 -19.44 -4.34 -8.22
N PRO A 74 -18.27 -3.90 -8.73
CA PRO A 74 -17.04 -3.92 -7.95
C PRO A 74 -17.14 -3.04 -6.71
N SER A 75 -16.74 -3.60 -5.57
CA SER A 75 -16.68 -2.88 -4.30
C SER A 75 -15.30 -2.25 -4.11
N ILE A 76 -15.30 -0.97 -3.76
CA ILE A 76 -14.11 -0.23 -3.34
C ILE A 76 -14.17 -0.07 -1.83
N GLN A 77 -13.14 -0.55 -1.15
CA GLN A 77 -12.95 -0.35 0.29
C GLN A 77 -11.67 0.45 0.49
N ILE A 78 -11.79 1.64 1.06
CA ILE A 78 -10.65 2.49 1.39
C ILE A 78 -10.51 2.52 2.90
N TYR A 79 -9.33 2.21 3.41
CA TYR A 79 -9.01 2.27 4.83
C TYR A 79 -8.06 3.42 5.11
N CYS A 80 -8.52 4.37 5.91
CA CYS A 80 -7.77 5.56 6.31
C CYS A 80 -7.10 5.29 7.66
N ILE A 81 -5.78 5.12 7.65
CA ILE A 81 -4.98 4.66 8.79
C ILE A 81 -4.04 5.76 9.25
N ILE A 82 -4.13 6.17 10.52
CA ILE A 82 -3.16 7.11 11.07
C ILE A 82 -1.83 6.37 11.33
N PRO A 83 -0.69 6.85 10.78
CA PRO A 83 0.63 6.28 11.09
C PRO A 83 0.95 6.36 12.57
N THR A 84 1.63 5.34 13.10
CA THR A 84 1.91 5.13 14.54
C THR A 84 2.50 6.36 15.23
N ASN A 85 3.34 7.13 14.55
CA ASN A 85 4.03 8.28 15.12
C ASN A 85 3.66 9.62 14.46
N ALA A 86 2.56 9.70 13.69
CA ALA A 86 2.22 10.86 12.86
C ALA A 86 2.23 12.22 13.59
N MET A 87 1.80 12.28 14.87
CA MET A 87 1.84 13.51 15.67
C MET A 87 3.25 13.93 16.09
N LEU A 88 4.12 12.99 16.45
CA LEU A 88 5.52 13.29 16.76
C LEU A 88 6.23 13.79 15.50
N PHE A 89 5.94 13.18 14.35
CA PHE A 89 6.51 13.56 13.05
C PHE A 89 6.01 14.91 12.53
N ARG A 90 4.73 15.28 12.74
CA ARG A 90 4.21 16.61 12.34
C ARG A 90 4.94 17.77 13.02
N ARG A 91 5.53 17.56 14.20
CA ARG A 91 6.20 18.60 15.00
C ARG A 91 7.66 18.86 14.61
N PHE A 92 8.28 17.96 13.83
CA PHE A 92 9.74 17.96 13.58
C PHE A 92 10.17 18.02 12.11
N TRP A 93 9.26 18.12 11.13
CA TRP A 93 9.66 17.90 9.73
C TRP A 93 9.57 19.10 8.80
N HIS A 94 10.72 19.80 8.78
CA HIS A 94 11.38 20.36 7.59
C HIS A 94 12.66 19.54 7.26
N MET A 95 12.66 18.21 7.43
CA MET A 95 13.85 17.41 7.09
C MET A 95 13.61 16.55 5.84
N ASP A 96 14.65 16.28 5.06
CA ASP A 96 14.60 15.58 3.76
C ASP A 96 14.74 14.05 3.88
N GLY A 97 13.97 13.44 4.78
CA GLY A 97 14.21 12.11 5.34
C GLY A 97 13.27 11.06 4.77
N ARG A 98 13.83 9.90 4.42
CA ARG A 98 13.10 8.76 3.83
C ARG A 98 12.08 8.19 4.83
N SER A 99 10.96 7.68 4.32
CA SER A 99 9.97 6.94 5.12
C SER A 99 10.57 5.65 5.67
N THR A 100 10.58 5.49 7.00
CA THR A 100 10.98 4.25 7.66
C THR A 100 9.78 3.41 8.10
N TYR A 101 10.01 2.16 8.51
CA TYR A 101 8.96 1.30 9.06
C TYR A 101 8.34 1.90 10.33
N SER A 102 9.14 2.34 11.30
CA SER A 102 8.69 2.88 12.59
C SER A 102 7.81 4.12 12.43
N MET A 103 8.02 4.90 11.37
CA MET A 103 7.15 6.04 11.03
C MET A 103 5.75 5.58 10.61
N TYR A 104 5.68 4.49 9.85
CA TYR A 104 4.49 4.05 9.10
C TYR A 104 3.99 2.67 9.54
N GLN A 105 4.40 2.17 10.71
CA GLN A 105 4.14 0.79 11.13
C GLN A 105 2.66 0.41 11.02
N ASN A 106 1.76 1.22 11.59
CA ASN A 106 0.31 0.97 11.49
C ASN A 106 -0.19 0.88 10.05
N TYR A 107 0.35 1.73 9.17
CA TYR A 107 -0.03 1.75 7.76
C TYR A 107 0.51 0.52 7.03
N VAL A 108 1.77 0.15 7.27
CA VAL A 108 2.44 -1.02 6.67
C VAL A 108 1.74 -2.31 7.11
N ASP A 109 1.57 -2.50 8.43
CA ASP A 109 1.07 -3.74 9.03
C ASP A 109 -0.45 -3.90 8.98
N PHE A 110 -1.19 -2.89 8.51
CA PHE A 110 -2.65 -2.87 8.56
C PHE A 110 -3.26 -4.13 7.94
N VAL A 111 -2.85 -4.49 6.73
CA VAL A 111 -3.43 -5.64 6.00
C VAL A 111 -3.10 -6.95 6.73
N SER A 112 -1.87 -7.11 7.20
CA SER A 112 -1.46 -8.30 7.96
C SER A 112 -2.13 -8.42 9.32
N THR A 113 -2.66 -7.32 9.87
CA THR A 113 -3.32 -7.32 11.19
C THR A 113 -4.83 -7.44 11.05
N TYR A 114 -5.45 -6.58 10.23
CA TYR A 114 -6.89 -6.43 10.14
C TYR A 114 -7.52 -7.28 9.03
N LEU A 115 -6.78 -7.51 7.93
CA LEU A 115 -7.23 -8.25 6.75
C LEU A 115 -6.38 -9.52 6.55
N HIS A 116 -5.95 -10.16 7.63
CA HIS A 116 -4.90 -11.17 7.64
C HIS A 116 -5.16 -12.37 6.71
N ASP A 117 -6.41 -12.78 6.56
CA ASP A 117 -6.82 -13.90 5.69
C ASP A 117 -7.02 -13.51 4.22
N GLN A 118 -6.84 -12.24 3.86
CA GLN A 118 -7.11 -11.78 2.51
C GLN A 118 -5.89 -11.92 1.60
N LEU A 119 -6.14 -12.50 0.43
CA LEU A 119 -5.17 -12.62 -0.66
C LEU A 119 -5.59 -11.76 -1.86
N PHE A 120 -4.59 -11.37 -2.66
CA PHE A 120 -4.76 -10.48 -3.81
C PHE A 120 -3.90 -10.94 -4.99
N ASP A 121 -4.49 -10.92 -6.19
CA ASP A 121 -3.78 -11.22 -7.44
C ASP A 121 -2.90 -10.05 -7.91
N PHE A 122 -3.25 -8.83 -7.48
CA PHE A 122 -2.55 -7.60 -7.84
C PHE A 122 -2.39 -6.71 -6.61
N VAL A 123 -1.17 -6.22 -6.39
CA VAL A 123 -0.83 -5.24 -5.34
C VAL A 123 -0.16 -4.03 -5.99
N LEU A 124 -0.66 -2.82 -5.73
CA LEU A 124 -0.03 -1.56 -6.13
C LEU A 124 0.58 -0.86 -4.92
N VAL A 125 1.86 -0.51 -5.01
CA VAL A 125 2.63 0.21 -3.98
C VAL A 125 2.95 1.60 -4.50
N ASP A 126 2.10 2.57 -4.15
CA ASP A 126 2.21 3.97 -4.57
C ASP A 126 2.03 4.97 -3.41
N GLY A 127 2.37 4.53 -2.20
CA GLY A 127 2.24 5.34 -0.98
C GLY A 127 3.58 5.61 -0.31
N ARG A 128 3.57 5.56 1.03
CA ARG A 128 4.77 5.72 1.88
C ARG A 128 5.39 4.37 2.21
N ALA A 129 6.62 4.40 2.72
CA ALA A 129 7.38 3.21 3.14
C ALA A 129 7.34 2.06 2.10
N ARG A 130 7.50 2.40 0.82
CA ARG A 130 7.24 1.48 -0.31
C ARG A 130 8.01 0.16 -0.22
N PRO A 131 9.31 0.13 0.15
CA PRO A 131 10.04 -1.13 0.27
C PRO A 131 9.48 -2.04 1.37
N GLN A 132 9.10 -1.46 2.51
CA GLN A 132 8.50 -2.17 3.64
C GLN A 132 7.10 -2.69 3.29
N VAL A 133 6.29 -1.86 2.63
CA VAL A 133 4.98 -2.25 2.09
C VAL A 133 5.13 -3.42 1.12
N ALA A 134 6.07 -3.33 0.18
CA ALA A 134 6.32 -4.40 -0.78
C ALA A 134 6.74 -5.70 -0.07
N TYR A 135 7.52 -5.63 1.02
CA TYR A 135 7.82 -6.81 1.81
C TYR A 135 6.58 -7.42 2.48
N VAL A 136 5.79 -6.64 3.23
CA VAL A 136 4.61 -7.20 3.93
C VAL A 136 3.55 -7.72 2.97
N ALA A 137 3.46 -7.17 1.76
CA ALA A 137 2.56 -7.63 0.72
C ALA A 137 2.79 -9.10 0.33
N LEU A 138 3.99 -9.66 0.54
CA LEU A 138 4.32 -11.07 0.23
C LEU A 138 3.37 -12.07 0.88
N LYS A 139 2.88 -11.76 2.10
CA LYS A 139 1.92 -12.59 2.86
C LYS A 139 0.53 -12.62 2.23
N HIS A 140 0.21 -11.61 1.42
CA HIS A 140 -1.11 -11.34 0.87
C HIS A 140 -1.18 -11.59 -0.63
N LEU A 141 -0.16 -12.22 -1.22
CA LEU A 141 -0.14 -12.58 -2.64
C LEU A 141 -0.90 -13.89 -2.87
N ASN A 142 -1.84 -13.87 -3.81
CA ASN A 142 -2.62 -15.05 -4.20
C ASN A 142 -1.81 -15.99 -5.10
N GLY A 143 -0.82 -16.67 -4.52
CA GLY A 143 0.05 -17.61 -5.23
C GLY A 143 1.18 -16.94 -6.03
N LEU A 144 1.86 -17.74 -6.87
CA LEU A 144 3.08 -17.32 -7.57
C LEU A 144 2.83 -16.38 -8.76
N HIS A 145 1.60 -16.32 -9.27
CA HIS A 145 1.24 -15.48 -10.43
C HIS A 145 0.77 -14.08 -10.04
N ALA A 146 0.62 -13.82 -8.74
CA ALA A 146 0.24 -12.50 -8.26
C ALA A 146 1.34 -11.48 -8.59
N LYS A 147 0.93 -10.27 -9.01
CA LYS A 147 1.86 -9.20 -9.41
C LYS A 147 1.89 -8.09 -8.38
N VAL A 148 3.10 -7.57 -8.14
CA VAL A 148 3.31 -6.36 -7.35
C VAL A 148 3.81 -5.25 -8.25
N PHE A 149 3.11 -4.12 -8.23
CA PHE A 149 3.45 -2.93 -8.98
C PHE A 149 4.04 -1.91 -8.02
N VAL A 150 5.21 -1.34 -8.32
CA VAL A 150 5.83 -0.31 -7.49
C VAL A 150 6.09 0.93 -8.33
N HIS A 151 5.50 2.05 -7.93
CA HIS A 151 5.64 3.33 -8.63
C HIS A 151 6.92 4.07 -8.21
N ASP A 152 7.27 5.15 -8.91
CA ASP A 152 8.50 5.95 -8.74
C ASP A 152 9.79 5.10 -8.73
N TRP A 153 9.85 4.07 -9.57
CA TRP A 153 10.89 3.05 -9.47
C TRP A 153 12.29 3.52 -9.86
N ASN A 154 12.42 4.27 -10.95
CA ASN A 154 13.70 4.38 -11.68
C ASN A 154 14.79 5.12 -10.90
N GLU A 155 14.47 6.30 -10.35
CA GLU A 155 15.44 7.11 -9.60
C GLU A 155 15.55 6.71 -8.12
N ARG A 156 14.67 5.84 -7.63
CA ARG A 156 14.61 5.42 -6.23
C ARG A 156 15.45 4.18 -5.99
N LYS A 157 16.77 4.30 -6.11
CA LYS A 157 17.73 3.19 -5.86
C LYS A 157 17.52 2.47 -4.52
N GLY A 158 17.06 3.18 -3.49
CA GLY A 158 16.72 2.58 -2.20
C GLY A 158 15.60 1.54 -2.28
N TYR A 159 14.70 1.62 -3.25
CA TYR A 159 13.63 0.64 -3.43
C TYR A 159 14.14 -0.67 -3.99
N HIS A 160 15.25 -0.64 -4.73
CA HIS A 160 15.78 -1.80 -5.45
C HIS A 160 16.25 -2.92 -4.51
N VAL A 161 16.47 -2.62 -3.22
CA VAL A 161 16.80 -3.64 -2.21
C VAL A 161 15.76 -4.78 -2.15
N ILE A 162 14.50 -4.51 -2.49
CA ILE A 162 13.45 -5.54 -2.50
C ILE A 162 13.63 -6.57 -3.62
N VAL A 163 14.28 -6.22 -4.73
CA VAL A 163 14.55 -7.17 -5.82
C VAL A 163 15.83 -7.97 -5.57
N ASP A 164 16.76 -7.45 -4.76
CA ASP A 164 17.91 -8.22 -4.30
C ASP A 164 17.47 -9.38 -3.41
N GLU A 165 16.53 -9.10 -2.49
CA GLU A 165 16.08 -10.04 -1.47
C GLU A 165 14.82 -10.83 -1.86
N PHE A 166 13.74 -10.18 -2.29
CA PHE A 166 12.39 -10.78 -2.23
C PHE A 166 11.70 -11.00 -3.58
N TYR A 167 11.97 -10.16 -4.57
CA TYR A 167 11.22 -10.13 -5.83
C TYR A 167 12.11 -10.33 -7.06
N ASN A 168 11.51 -10.85 -8.14
CA ASN A 168 12.04 -10.84 -9.49
C ASN A 168 11.35 -9.72 -10.29
N ILE A 169 12.11 -9.02 -11.14
CA ILE A 169 11.53 -8.04 -12.08
C ILE A 169 10.92 -8.81 -13.25
N VAL A 170 9.64 -8.57 -13.51
CA VAL A 170 8.91 -9.09 -14.68
C VAL A 170 8.96 -8.11 -15.83
N SER A 171 8.74 -6.83 -15.53
CA SER A 171 8.75 -5.73 -16.50
C SER A 171 9.02 -4.42 -15.78
N GLN A 172 9.57 -3.43 -16.47
CA GLN A 172 9.76 -2.09 -15.93
C GLN A 172 9.64 -1.04 -17.04
N GLN A 173 9.02 0.08 -16.72
CA GLN A 173 9.04 1.27 -17.55
C GLN A 173 10.34 2.04 -17.28
N ILE A 174 11.29 1.94 -18.20
CA ILE A 174 12.64 2.53 -18.05
C ILE A 174 12.63 4.04 -18.33
N GLU A 175 11.76 4.50 -19.24
CA GLU A 175 11.68 5.91 -19.62
C GLU A 175 10.46 6.57 -18.97
N SER A 176 10.70 7.68 -18.26
CA SER A 176 9.65 8.53 -17.72
C SER A 176 9.98 9.98 -18.02
N THR A 177 8.99 10.71 -18.53
CA THR A 177 9.07 12.17 -18.71
C THR A 177 8.67 12.93 -17.45
N GLN A 178 8.33 12.23 -16.36
CA GLN A 178 7.98 12.85 -15.09
C GLN A 178 9.22 13.41 -14.39
N VAL A 179 9.11 14.63 -13.84
CA VAL A 179 10.16 15.22 -13.00
C VAL A 179 10.43 14.31 -11.79
N GLY A 180 11.68 13.89 -11.61
CA GLY A 180 12.09 12.89 -10.60
C GLY A 180 12.09 11.45 -11.12
N GLY A 181 12.10 11.26 -12.45
CA GLY A 181 12.38 9.99 -13.14
C GLY A 181 11.31 8.92 -13.07
N GLY A 182 10.26 9.12 -12.26
CA GLY A 182 9.05 8.30 -12.14
C GLY A 182 9.27 6.80 -12.38
N GLY A 183 8.39 6.20 -13.17
CA GLY A 183 8.50 4.82 -13.62
C GLY A 183 7.73 3.83 -12.76
N LEU A 184 7.38 2.72 -13.39
CA LEU A 184 6.62 1.63 -12.79
C LEU A 184 7.40 0.33 -13.01
N VAL A 185 7.57 -0.46 -11.95
CA VAL A 185 8.07 -1.83 -12.06
C VAL A 185 6.96 -2.81 -11.75
N VAL A 186 6.96 -3.93 -12.47
CA VAL A 186 6.12 -5.11 -12.23
C VAL A 186 7.00 -6.22 -11.69
N LEU A 187 6.61 -6.76 -10.55
CA LEU A 187 7.37 -7.73 -9.78
C LEU A 187 6.57 -9.02 -9.58
N GLU A 188 7.31 -10.11 -9.48
CA GLU A 188 6.84 -11.41 -8.98
C GLU A 188 7.66 -11.82 -7.78
N ARG A 189 7.01 -12.45 -6.80
CA ARG A 189 7.68 -12.99 -5.62
C ARG A 189 8.64 -14.10 -6.03
N LYS A 190 9.84 -14.14 -5.44
CA LYS A 190 10.76 -15.29 -5.56
C LYS A 190 10.15 -16.53 -4.92
N SER A 191 10.32 -17.69 -5.53
CA SER A 191 9.63 -18.92 -5.14
C SER A 191 9.89 -19.39 -3.70
N ASP A 192 11.05 -19.07 -3.13
CA ASP A 192 11.46 -19.42 -1.76
C ASP A 192 11.03 -18.38 -0.70
N VAL A 193 10.36 -17.30 -1.09
CA VAL A 193 10.01 -16.19 -0.20
C VAL A 193 8.51 -16.19 0.06
N ILE A 194 8.11 -16.15 1.33
CA ILE A 194 6.70 -16.05 1.75
C ILE A 194 6.45 -14.77 2.55
N GLY A 195 7.52 -14.14 3.07
CA GLY A 195 7.45 -12.91 3.86
C GLY A 195 6.91 -13.11 5.27
N THR A 196 7.05 -14.30 5.86
CA THR A 196 6.49 -14.62 7.19
C THR A 196 7.17 -13.88 8.34
N ALA A 197 8.48 -13.60 8.23
CA ALA A 197 9.24 -12.92 9.27
C ALA A 197 8.71 -11.49 9.51
N LYS A 198 8.81 -11.00 10.75
CA LYS A 198 8.54 -9.58 11.03
C LYS A 198 9.63 -8.72 10.40
N ILE A 199 9.30 -7.47 10.06
CA ILE A 199 10.23 -6.55 9.40
C ILE A 199 11.54 -6.38 10.19
N ALA A 200 11.45 -6.26 11.52
CA ALA A 200 12.61 -6.14 12.43
C ALA A 200 13.43 -7.43 12.59
N GLU A 201 12.92 -8.56 12.11
CA GLU A 201 13.55 -9.89 12.24
C GLU A 201 14.15 -10.37 10.90
N ILE A 202 14.08 -9.55 9.85
CA ILE A 202 14.60 -9.90 8.53
C ILE A 202 16.11 -10.06 8.57
N GLN A 203 16.58 -11.24 8.18
CA GLN A 203 17.99 -11.50 7.91
C GLN A 203 18.28 -11.23 6.42
N TRP A 204 19.07 -10.21 6.15
CA TRP A 204 19.43 -9.81 4.78
C TRP A 204 20.47 -10.74 4.19
N LYS A 205 20.19 -11.32 3.00
CA LYS A 205 21.05 -12.34 2.38
C LYS A 205 22.13 -11.74 1.49
N LYS A 206 21.83 -10.64 0.79
CA LYS A 206 22.70 -10.07 -0.26
C LYS A 206 23.17 -8.67 0.06
N SER A 207 22.35 -7.87 0.73
CA SER A 207 22.71 -6.52 1.15
C SER A 207 22.86 -6.41 2.67
N LYS A 208 23.54 -5.36 3.15
CA LYS A 208 23.38 -4.96 4.56
C LYS A 208 21.99 -4.37 4.74
N GLU A 209 21.44 -4.51 5.95
CA GLU A 209 20.21 -3.83 6.32
C GLU A 209 20.31 -2.32 6.03
N PRO A 210 19.41 -1.74 5.22
CA PRO A 210 19.42 -0.32 4.99
C PRO A 210 19.07 0.44 6.27
N SER A 211 19.81 1.49 6.60
CA SER A 211 19.57 2.29 7.82
C SER A 211 18.20 2.96 7.91
N TRP A 212 17.45 3.03 6.81
CA TRP A 212 16.10 3.57 6.72
C TRP A 212 15.01 2.47 6.75
N TRP A 213 15.40 1.20 6.87
CA TRP A 213 14.47 0.08 6.85
C TRP A 213 13.53 0.09 8.06
N LEU A 214 14.10 0.26 9.26
CA LEU A 214 13.39 0.30 10.54
C LEU A 214 12.98 1.70 10.97
#